data_AF-A0AA45MG53-F1
#
_entry.id   AF-A0AA45MG53-F1
#
_cell.length_a   1.000
_cell.length_b   1.000
_cell.length_c   1.000
_cell.angle_alpha   90.00
_cell.angle_beta   90.00
_cell.angle_gamma   90.00
#
_symmetry.space_group_name_H-M   'P 1'
#
loop_
_entity.id
_entity.type
_entity.pdbx_description
1 polymer ?
#
loop_
_entity_poly.entity_id
_entity_poly.type
_entity_poly.pdbx_seq_one_letter_code
_entity_poly.pdbx_strand_id
1 'polypeptide(L)'
;MLSIATKVERIVMDSSFLTEGLRRNLINLSELARQLQPQLESDMWKPVGQAAVVMALRRVAERLPEASNQPLALAQKTGELTTRTELTEYTYRYSDSINECHRRLLSKAEPMRGAFVTVTRGVNEVMVISSRVLTTMVEEVFAGERLLARQDNLNAVTLHLNPDTSRTPGIYHAILKQLAWDKINLVNMICTYTELTILLEQNQTGAAFSVLSKIVTQ
;
A
#
# COMPACT_ATOMS: atom_id res chain seq x y z
N MET A 1 -0.05 19.10 32.93
CA MET A 1 0.54 19.88 31.82
C MET A 1 1.55 18.99 31.12
N LEU A 2 1.39 18.71 29.82
CA LEU A 2 2.37 17.88 29.09
C LEU A 2 3.70 18.64 28.96
N SER A 3 4.82 17.92 29.06
CA SER A 3 6.15 18.51 28.85
C SER A 3 6.46 18.65 27.35
N ILE A 4 7.39 19.54 26.99
CA ILE A 4 7.88 19.66 25.60
C ILE A 4 8.41 18.30 25.11
N ALA A 5 9.16 17.60 25.98
CA ALA A 5 9.71 16.28 25.66
C ALA A 5 8.62 15.26 25.33
N THR A 6 7.56 15.17 26.15
CA THR A 6 6.45 14.22 25.94
C THR A 6 5.69 14.54 24.65
N LYS A 7 5.50 15.83 24.34
CA LYS A 7 4.79 16.25 23.12
C LYS A 7 5.62 15.98 21.87
N VAL A 8 6.92 16.28 21.91
CA VAL A 8 7.87 15.96 20.83
C VAL A 8 7.96 14.44 20.61
N GLU A 9 8.06 13.66 21.69
CA GLU A 9 8.08 12.20 21.60
C GLU A 9 6.82 11.66 20.92
N ARG A 10 5.64 12.19 21.27
CA ARG A 10 4.39 11.82 20.60
C ARG A 10 4.38 12.18 19.11
N ILE A 11 4.79 13.40 18.74
CA ILE A 11 4.87 13.81 17.32
C ILE A 11 5.81 12.90 16.52
N VAL A 12 6.96 12.53 17.10
CA VAL A 12 7.92 11.64 16.45
C VAL A 12 7.34 10.23 16.32
N MET A 13 6.78 9.66 17.39
CA MET A 13 6.25 8.29 17.41
C MET A 13 5.00 8.13 16.54
N ASP A 14 4.18 9.18 16.40
CA ASP A 14 3.01 9.21 15.51
C ASP A 14 3.42 9.30 14.02
N SER A 15 4.69 9.60 13.72
CA SER A 15 5.22 9.72 12.35
C SER A 15 6.33 8.69 12.08
N SER A 16 6.00 7.67 11.29
CA SER A 16 6.97 6.67 10.83
C SER A 16 8.14 7.29 10.06
N PHE A 17 7.92 8.39 9.33
CA PHE A 17 8.96 9.12 8.61
C PHE A 17 9.95 9.82 9.54
N LEU A 18 9.45 10.50 10.59
CA LEU A 18 10.31 11.17 11.57
C LEU A 18 11.08 10.16 12.39
N THR A 19 10.40 9.09 12.84
CA THR A 19 11.04 7.98 13.54
C THR A 19 12.18 7.39 12.70
N GLU A 20 11.93 7.10 11.43
CA GLU A 20 12.94 6.52 10.55
C GLU A 20 14.09 7.47 10.22
N GLY A 21 13.79 8.74 9.93
CA GLY A 21 14.79 9.74 9.62
C GLY A 21 15.69 10.07 10.81
N LEU A 22 15.13 10.10 12.03
CA LEU A 22 15.91 10.25 13.27
C LEU A 22 16.77 9.01 13.53
N ARG A 23 16.19 7.80 13.38
CA ARG A 23 16.89 6.53 13.57
C ARG A 23 18.09 6.37 12.63
N ARG A 24 17.98 6.81 11.39
CA ARG A 24 19.07 6.77 10.38
C ARG A 24 19.98 8.00 10.41
N ASN A 25 19.79 8.92 11.36
CA ASN A 25 20.53 10.18 11.44
C ASN A 25 20.49 11.01 10.13
N LEU A 26 19.35 11.01 9.44
CA LEU A 26 19.12 11.71 8.16
C LEU A 26 18.51 13.11 8.35
N ILE A 27 18.07 13.44 9.56
CA ILE A 27 17.33 14.67 9.85
C ILE A 27 18.23 15.70 10.56
N ASN A 28 18.24 16.92 10.05
CA ASN A 28 18.79 18.07 10.78
C ASN A 28 17.84 18.45 11.93
N LEU A 29 18.25 18.15 13.16
CA LEU A 29 17.43 18.40 14.36
C LEU A 29 17.08 19.87 14.57
N SER A 30 17.98 20.79 14.22
CA SER A 30 17.75 22.24 14.37
C SER A 30 16.65 22.74 13.44
N GLU A 31 16.66 22.24 12.21
CA GLU A 31 15.65 22.58 11.20
C GLU A 31 14.31 21.93 11.52
N LEU A 32 14.30 20.65 11.93
CA LEU A 32 13.07 19.99 12.39
C LEU A 32 12.47 20.72 13.61
N ALA A 33 13.30 21.14 14.56
CA ALA A 33 12.86 21.91 15.72
C ALA A 33 12.19 23.24 15.33
N ARG A 34 12.75 23.95 14.34
CA ARG A 34 12.19 25.20 13.81
C ARG A 34 10.80 24.97 13.19
N GLN A 35 10.61 23.86 12.49
CA GLN A 35 9.34 23.51 11.87
C GLN A 35 8.29 23.05 12.89
N LEU A 36 8.69 22.33 13.94
CA LEU A 36 7.77 21.85 14.98
C LEU A 36 7.40 22.90 16.02
N GLN A 37 8.21 23.94 16.21
CA GLN A 37 8.00 24.95 17.24
C GLN A 37 6.60 25.61 17.18
N PRO A 38 6.09 26.10 16.02
CA PRO A 38 4.77 26.73 15.96
C PRO A 38 3.63 25.80 16.40
N GLN A 39 3.72 24.52 16.02
CA GLN A 39 2.75 23.50 16.44
C GLN A 39 2.81 23.27 17.95
N LEU A 40 4.02 23.16 18.51
CA LEU A 40 4.22 22.96 19.95
C LEU A 40 3.72 24.16 20.76
N GLU A 41 3.94 25.38 20.30
CA GLU A 41 3.46 26.60 20.97
C GLU A 41 1.93 26.65 21.00
N SER A 42 1.29 26.32 19.88
CA SER A 42 -0.17 26.19 19.76
C SER A 42 -0.71 25.11 20.70
N ASP A 43 -0.15 23.91 20.64
CA ASP A 43 -0.63 22.75 21.41
C ASP A 43 -0.45 22.92 22.92
N MET A 44 0.57 23.67 23.34
CA MET A 44 0.92 23.86 24.75
C MET A 44 0.42 25.19 25.31
N TRP A 45 -0.13 26.07 24.47
CA TRP A 45 -0.60 27.41 24.82
C TRP A 45 0.47 28.26 25.55
N LYS A 46 1.73 28.11 25.14
CA LYS A 46 2.86 28.83 25.72
C LYS A 46 4.04 28.90 24.75
N PRO A 47 4.95 29.90 24.89
CA PRO A 47 6.19 29.94 24.12
C PRO A 47 7.05 28.70 24.36
N VAL A 48 7.67 28.17 23.31
CA VAL A 48 8.50 26.98 23.36
C VAL A 48 9.86 27.31 22.73
N GLY A 49 10.92 27.28 23.54
CA GLY A 49 12.26 27.57 23.02
C GLY A 49 12.77 26.49 22.05
N GLN A 50 13.25 26.90 20.88
CA GLN A 50 13.77 25.98 19.86
C GLN A 50 14.86 25.03 20.39
N ALA A 51 15.77 25.52 21.25
CA ALA A 51 16.81 24.69 21.87
C ALA A 51 16.23 23.54 22.72
N ALA A 52 15.11 23.79 23.41
CA ALA A 52 14.43 22.75 24.18
C ALA A 52 13.81 21.67 23.28
N VAL A 53 13.32 22.06 22.10
CA VAL A 53 12.81 21.13 21.07
C VAL A 53 13.94 20.30 20.48
N VAL A 54 15.08 20.91 20.14
CA VAL A 54 16.28 20.18 19.67
C VAL A 54 16.73 19.15 20.69
N MET A 55 16.78 19.52 21.97
CA MET A 55 17.16 18.61 23.05
C MET A 55 16.15 17.48 23.24
N ALA A 56 14.85 17.76 23.10
CA ALA A 56 13.82 16.73 23.13
C ALA A 56 13.98 15.75 21.95
N LEU A 57 14.16 16.25 20.73
CA LEU A 57 14.37 15.44 19.53
C LEU A 57 15.62 14.55 19.65
N ARG A 58 16.74 15.10 20.15
CA ARG A 58 17.98 14.34 20.37
C ARG A 58 17.77 13.18 21.33
N ARG A 59 17.11 13.41 22.47
CA ARG A 59 16.80 12.34 23.45
C ARG A 59 15.87 11.28 22.89
N VAL A 60 14.91 11.67 22.06
CA VAL A 60 14.03 10.70 21.38
C VAL A 60 14.87 9.86 20.42
N ALA A 61 15.72 10.47 19.60
CA ALA A 61 16.60 9.76 18.68
C ALA A 61 17.54 8.76 19.38
N GLU A 62 18.13 9.14 20.53
CA GLU A 62 18.98 8.25 21.35
C GLU A 62 18.22 7.07 21.97
N ARG A 63 16.92 7.24 22.25
CA ARG A 63 16.05 6.19 22.80
C ARG A 63 15.45 5.28 21.74
N LEU A 64 15.45 5.70 20.48
CA LEU A 64 15.01 4.84 19.40
C LEU A 64 15.98 3.66 19.31
N PRO A 65 15.47 2.41 19.24
CA PRO A 65 16.33 1.28 19.02
C PRO A 65 17.14 1.52 17.74
N GLU A 66 18.41 1.09 17.75
CA GLU A 66 19.22 1.10 16.54
C GLU A 66 18.42 0.46 15.41
N ALA A 67 18.65 0.93 14.17
CA ALA A 67 17.99 0.36 13.03
C ALA A 67 18.29 -1.14 13.00
N SER A 68 17.34 -1.97 13.45
CA SER A 68 17.38 -3.37 13.10
C SER A 68 17.25 -3.37 11.59
N ASN A 69 18.33 -3.76 10.92
CA ASN A 69 18.28 -4.24 9.56
C ASN A 69 17.55 -5.58 9.48
N GLN A 70 16.87 -6.01 10.56
CA GLN A 70 15.97 -7.12 10.47
C GLN A 70 14.88 -6.70 9.48
N PRO A 71 14.80 -7.39 8.33
CA PRO A 71 13.63 -7.28 7.49
C PRO A 71 12.43 -7.46 8.41
N LEU A 72 11.39 -6.63 8.29
CA LEU A 72 10.11 -7.07 8.86
C LEU A 72 9.92 -8.49 8.32
N ALA A 73 9.62 -9.46 9.18
CA ALA A 73 9.29 -10.82 8.75
C ALA A 73 7.92 -10.77 8.05
N LEU A 74 7.90 -10.16 6.86
CA LEU A 74 6.73 -9.77 6.09
C LEU A 74 6.13 -10.98 5.37
N ALA A 75 7.00 -11.90 4.97
CA ALA A 75 6.64 -13.08 4.19
C ALA A 75 6.70 -14.35 5.04
N GLN A 76 5.82 -15.31 4.73
CA GLN A 76 6.08 -16.68 5.15
C GLN A 76 7.44 -17.12 4.58
N LYS A 77 8.20 -17.95 5.30
CA LYS A 77 9.51 -18.49 4.86
C LYS A 77 9.46 -19.24 3.51
N THR A 78 8.28 -19.47 2.97
CA THR A 78 8.00 -20.11 1.69
C THR A 78 7.67 -19.13 0.56
N GLY A 79 7.60 -17.81 0.80
CA GLY A 79 6.88 -16.86 -0.06
C GLY A 79 7.06 -17.06 -1.58
N GLU A 80 6.05 -17.68 -2.18
CA GLU A 80 5.99 -17.81 -3.62
C GLU A 80 5.35 -16.53 -4.17
N LEU A 81 6.11 -15.76 -4.93
CA LEU A 81 5.50 -14.73 -5.79
C LEU A 81 4.84 -15.44 -6.95
N THR A 82 3.57 -15.13 -7.21
CA THR A 82 2.89 -15.60 -8.42
C THR A 82 2.64 -14.44 -9.37
N THR A 83 2.70 -14.72 -10.66
CA THR A 83 2.47 -13.71 -11.70
C THR A 83 1.33 -14.13 -12.60
N ARG A 84 0.54 -13.14 -13.04
CA ARG A 84 -0.49 -13.30 -14.06
C ARG A 84 -0.29 -12.22 -15.10
N THR A 85 -0.47 -12.57 -16.36
CA THR A 85 -0.29 -11.65 -17.49
C THR A 85 -1.59 -11.50 -18.26
N GLU A 86 -1.64 -10.52 -19.16
CA GLU A 86 -2.79 -10.27 -20.04
C GLU A 86 -4.10 -10.08 -19.28
N LEU A 87 -4.05 -9.21 -18.27
CA LEU A 87 -5.22 -8.77 -17.53
C LEU A 87 -5.77 -7.48 -18.14
N THR A 88 -7.09 -7.35 -18.09
CA THR A 88 -7.80 -6.09 -18.36
C THR A 88 -8.56 -5.67 -17.11
N GLU A 89 -8.46 -4.39 -16.78
CA GLU A 89 -9.26 -3.73 -15.76
C GLU A 89 -10.35 -2.88 -16.43
N TYR A 90 -11.58 -3.04 -15.95
CA TYR A 90 -12.74 -2.25 -16.33
C TYR A 90 -13.24 -1.52 -15.10
N THR A 91 -13.54 -0.23 -15.24
CA THR A 91 -14.23 0.56 -14.22
C THR A 91 -15.55 1.05 -14.79
N TYR A 92 -16.65 0.65 -14.16
CA TYR A 92 -18.01 1.06 -14.49
C TYR A 92 -18.57 1.98 -13.41
N ARG A 93 -19.50 2.85 -13.78
CA ARG A 93 -20.31 3.59 -12.81
C ARG A 93 -21.24 2.62 -12.08
N TYR A 94 -21.39 2.78 -10.77
CA TYR A 94 -22.34 2.01 -10.00
C TYR A 94 -23.79 2.28 -10.47
N SER A 95 -24.58 1.22 -10.61
CA SER A 95 -26.00 1.23 -10.97
C SER A 95 -26.73 0.09 -10.25
N ASP A 96 -28.07 0.11 -10.28
CA ASP A 96 -28.89 -0.93 -9.64
C ASP A 96 -28.78 -2.30 -10.32
N SER A 97 -28.40 -2.34 -11.61
CA SER A 97 -28.25 -3.59 -12.39
C SER A 97 -26.89 -4.28 -12.21
N ILE A 98 -25.91 -3.62 -11.58
CA ILE A 98 -24.56 -4.16 -11.35
C ILE A 98 -24.57 -5.53 -10.65
N ASN A 99 -25.46 -5.72 -9.68
CA ASN A 99 -25.52 -6.99 -8.93
C ASN A 99 -25.86 -8.17 -9.86
N GLU A 100 -26.74 -7.96 -10.83
CA GLU A 100 -27.08 -8.97 -11.83
C GLU A 100 -25.92 -9.20 -12.80
N CYS A 101 -25.19 -8.14 -13.17
CA CYS A 101 -23.95 -8.27 -13.95
C CYS A 101 -22.91 -9.13 -13.22
N HIS A 102 -22.67 -8.89 -11.93
CA HIS A 102 -21.74 -9.70 -11.12
C HIS A 102 -22.16 -11.18 -11.09
N ARG A 103 -23.45 -11.44 -10.83
CA ARG A 103 -23.99 -12.80 -10.80
C ARG A 103 -23.77 -13.53 -12.12
N ARG A 104 -24.09 -12.87 -13.24
CA ARG A 104 -23.92 -13.41 -14.60
C ARG A 104 -22.45 -13.66 -14.93
N LEU A 105 -21.57 -12.71 -14.60
CA LEU A 105 -20.13 -12.85 -14.85
C LEU A 105 -19.55 -14.06 -14.10
N LEU A 106 -19.79 -14.14 -12.78
CA LEU A 106 -19.21 -15.21 -11.96
C LEU A 106 -19.77 -16.58 -12.33
N SER A 107 -21.07 -16.68 -12.64
CA SER A 107 -21.68 -17.93 -13.11
C SER A 107 -21.13 -18.39 -14.46
N LYS A 108 -20.90 -17.47 -15.40
CA LYS A 108 -20.32 -17.82 -16.70
C LYS A 108 -18.81 -18.10 -16.63
N ALA A 109 -18.10 -17.50 -15.67
CA ALA A 109 -16.67 -17.72 -15.46
C ALA A 109 -16.35 -19.03 -14.72
N GLU A 110 -17.29 -19.55 -13.91
CA GLU A 110 -17.13 -20.78 -13.12
C GLU A 110 -16.57 -22.00 -13.89
N PRO A 111 -16.99 -22.30 -15.14
CA PRO A 111 -16.45 -23.43 -15.90
C PRO A 111 -14.99 -23.22 -16.36
N MET A 112 -14.51 -21.97 -16.38
CA MET A 112 -13.20 -21.59 -16.92
C MET A 112 -12.12 -21.67 -15.84
N ARG A 113 -11.76 -22.91 -15.47
CA ARG A 113 -10.75 -23.18 -14.44
C ARG A 113 -9.43 -22.46 -14.74
N GLY A 114 -8.94 -21.72 -13.75
CA GLY A 114 -7.66 -21.00 -13.83
C GLY A 114 -7.73 -19.59 -14.43
N ALA A 115 -8.91 -19.16 -14.93
CA ALA A 115 -9.14 -17.79 -15.32
C ALA A 115 -9.06 -16.86 -14.10
N PHE A 116 -8.38 -15.72 -14.27
CA PHE A 116 -8.29 -14.72 -13.23
C PHE A 116 -9.51 -13.80 -13.34
N VAL A 117 -10.26 -13.64 -12.24
CA VAL A 117 -11.35 -12.68 -12.16
C VAL A 117 -11.39 -12.08 -10.76
N THR A 118 -11.48 -10.77 -10.68
CA THR A 118 -11.76 -10.03 -9.46
C THR A 118 -12.86 -9.03 -9.72
N VAL A 119 -13.78 -8.92 -8.78
CA VAL A 119 -14.88 -7.97 -8.84
C VAL A 119 -14.87 -7.17 -7.55
N THR A 120 -14.75 -5.85 -7.66
CA THR A 120 -14.72 -4.93 -6.54
C THR A 120 -15.86 -3.94 -6.68
N ARG A 121 -16.67 -3.82 -5.62
CA ARG A 121 -17.78 -2.87 -5.57
C ARG A 121 -17.43 -1.72 -4.63
N GLY A 122 -17.26 -0.53 -5.19
CA GLY A 122 -17.19 0.72 -4.43
C GLY A 122 -18.59 1.34 -4.25
N VAL A 123 -18.61 2.54 -3.68
CA VAL A 123 -19.85 3.31 -3.47
C VAL A 123 -20.37 3.89 -4.78
N ASN A 124 -19.47 4.41 -5.62
CA ASN A 124 -19.82 5.10 -6.87
C ASN A 124 -19.43 4.33 -8.12
N GLU A 125 -18.54 3.37 -7.98
CA GLU A 125 -17.85 2.69 -9.08
C GLU A 125 -17.71 1.22 -8.79
N VAL A 126 -17.63 0.45 -9.86
CA VAL A 126 -17.51 -0.99 -9.86
C VAL A 126 -16.35 -1.33 -10.75
N MET A 127 -15.50 -2.22 -10.27
CA MET A 127 -14.30 -2.61 -10.97
C MET A 127 -14.31 -4.10 -11.23
N VAL A 128 -14.00 -4.47 -12.46
CA VAL A 128 -13.83 -5.85 -12.88
C VAL A 128 -12.43 -5.99 -13.44
N ILE A 129 -11.66 -6.91 -12.90
CA ILE A 129 -10.34 -7.26 -13.42
C ILE A 129 -10.43 -8.69 -13.89
N SER A 130 -10.05 -8.96 -15.13
CA SER A 130 -10.16 -10.29 -15.69
C SER A 130 -9.01 -10.63 -16.62
N SER A 131 -8.65 -11.91 -16.67
CA SER A 131 -7.77 -12.43 -17.72
C SER A 131 -8.41 -12.30 -19.09
N ARG A 132 -7.58 -12.15 -20.13
CA ARG A 132 -7.98 -11.99 -21.54
C ARG A 132 -9.08 -12.95 -22.03
N VAL A 133 -9.09 -14.20 -21.56
CA VAL A 133 -10.09 -15.21 -21.94
C VAL A 133 -11.52 -14.85 -21.51
N LEU A 134 -11.69 -13.94 -20.54
CA LEU A 134 -12.98 -13.47 -20.04
C LEU A 134 -13.39 -12.10 -20.61
N THR A 135 -12.52 -11.43 -21.38
CA THR A 135 -12.76 -10.05 -21.86
C THR A 135 -14.08 -9.91 -22.61
N THR A 136 -14.33 -10.75 -23.62
CA THR A 136 -15.59 -10.73 -24.39
C THR A 136 -16.81 -10.96 -23.50
N MET A 137 -16.68 -11.86 -22.52
CA MET A 137 -17.75 -12.14 -21.57
C MET A 137 -18.07 -10.95 -20.67
N VAL A 138 -17.03 -10.25 -20.18
CA VAL A 138 -17.22 -9.02 -19.38
C VAL A 138 -17.91 -7.95 -20.20
N GLU A 139 -17.46 -7.71 -21.43
CA GLU A 139 -18.07 -6.72 -22.34
C GLU A 139 -19.55 -7.01 -22.61
N GLU A 140 -19.91 -8.29 -22.85
CA GLU A 140 -21.29 -8.71 -23.05
C GLU A 140 -22.17 -8.54 -21.79
N VAL A 141 -21.64 -8.92 -20.63
CA VAL A 141 -22.40 -8.91 -19.38
C VAL A 141 -22.67 -7.48 -18.90
N PHE A 142 -21.74 -6.56 -19.15
CA PHE A 142 -21.80 -5.16 -18.73
C PHE A 142 -22.16 -4.19 -19.88
N ALA A 143 -22.63 -4.69 -21.03
CA ALA A 143 -22.96 -3.86 -22.19
C ALA A 143 -24.00 -2.73 -21.90
N GLY A 144 -24.87 -2.95 -20.92
CA GLY A 144 -25.86 -1.94 -20.48
C GLY A 144 -25.34 -0.96 -19.43
N GLU A 145 -24.13 -1.16 -18.92
CA GLU A 145 -23.52 -0.34 -17.87
C GLU A 145 -22.66 0.77 -18.46
N ARG A 146 -22.50 1.86 -17.70
CA ARG A 146 -21.64 2.98 -18.14
C ARG A 146 -20.18 2.69 -17.80
N LEU A 147 -19.40 2.29 -18.80
CA LEU A 147 -17.94 2.19 -18.70
C LEU A 147 -17.33 3.59 -18.50
N LEU A 148 -16.48 3.73 -17.48
CA LEU A 148 -15.76 4.96 -17.15
C LEU A 148 -14.29 4.88 -17.58
N ALA A 149 -13.65 3.74 -17.37
CA ALA A 149 -12.26 3.51 -17.74
C ALA A 149 -12.02 2.05 -18.10
N ARG A 150 -11.05 1.82 -18.98
CA ARG A 150 -10.55 0.50 -19.35
C ARG A 150 -9.04 0.56 -19.49
N GLN A 151 -8.35 -0.42 -18.91
CA GLN A 151 -6.91 -0.57 -19.00
C GLN A 151 -6.57 -2.00 -19.40
N ASP A 152 -5.94 -2.16 -20.56
CA ASP A 152 -5.53 -3.46 -21.10
C ASP A 152 -4.03 -3.71 -20.88
N ASN A 153 -3.60 -4.95 -21.14
CA ASN A 153 -2.18 -5.37 -21.08
C ASN A 153 -1.55 -5.17 -19.70
N LEU A 154 -2.35 -5.37 -18.66
CA LEU A 154 -1.88 -5.34 -17.28
C LEU A 154 -1.33 -6.70 -16.88
N ASN A 155 -0.35 -6.66 -15.98
CA ASN A 155 0.16 -7.83 -15.29
C ASN A 155 -0.12 -7.68 -13.81
N ALA A 156 -0.35 -8.81 -13.13
CA ALA A 156 -0.44 -8.88 -11.70
C ALA A 156 0.75 -9.63 -11.11
N VAL A 157 1.30 -9.11 -10.02
CA VAL A 157 2.25 -9.80 -9.16
C VAL A 157 1.62 -9.98 -7.79
N THR A 158 1.43 -11.22 -7.36
CA THR A 158 0.81 -11.57 -6.09
C THR A 158 1.85 -12.04 -5.10
N LEU A 159 1.87 -11.35 -3.96
CA LEU A 159 2.65 -11.67 -2.78
C LEU A 159 1.78 -12.42 -1.77
N HIS A 160 2.20 -13.62 -1.39
CA HIS A 160 1.56 -14.40 -0.33
C HIS A 160 2.11 -13.99 1.04
N LEU A 161 1.21 -13.52 1.91
CA LEU A 161 1.49 -12.94 3.21
C LEU A 161 1.14 -13.92 4.34
N ASN A 162 1.81 -13.78 5.48
CA ASN A 162 1.44 -14.51 6.69
C ASN A 162 0.05 -14.01 7.19
N PRO A 163 -0.88 -14.88 7.63
CA PRO A 163 -2.12 -14.50 8.30
C PRO A 163 -1.99 -13.39 9.37
N ASP A 164 -0.89 -13.38 10.13
CA ASP A 164 -0.62 -12.40 11.19
C ASP A 164 -0.35 -10.97 10.66
N THR A 165 -0.10 -10.82 9.35
CA THR A 165 0.13 -9.52 8.72
C THR A 165 -1.07 -8.59 8.86
N SER A 166 -2.29 -9.12 8.88
CA SER A 166 -3.54 -8.35 9.07
C SER A 166 -3.59 -7.60 10.41
N ARG A 167 -2.84 -8.06 11.41
CA ARG A 167 -2.79 -7.47 12.76
C ARG A 167 -1.53 -6.64 13.01
N THR A 168 -0.62 -6.60 12.05
CA THR A 168 0.67 -5.95 12.18
C THR A 168 0.64 -4.59 11.47
N PRO A 169 0.73 -3.46 12.18
CA PRO A 169 0.79 -2.15 11.54
C PRO A 169 2.04 -1.99 10.67
N GLY A 170 1.90 -1.30 9.53
CA GLY A 170 3.04 -0.91 8.69
C GLY A 170 3.49 -1.93 7.63
N ILE A 171 2.85 -3.11 7.53
CA ILE A 171 3.16 -4.14 6.52
C ILE A 171 3.06 -3.58 5.09
N TYR A 172 1.89 -3.03 4.73
CA TYR A 172 1.70 -2.46 3.39
C TYR A 172 2.58 -1.24 3.15
N HIS A 173 2.84 -0.43 4.18
CA HIS A 173 3.78 0.68 4.06
C HIS A 173 5.19 0.19 3.69
N ALA A 174 5.69 -0.86 4.34
CA ALA A 174 7.01 -1.41 4.05
C ALA A 174 7.12 -1.88 2.59
N ILE A 175 6.08 -2.56 2.09
CA ILE A 175 6.02 -3.06 0.70
C ILE A 175 5.93 -1.91 -0.30
N LEU A 176 4.96 -1.01 -0.12
CA LEU A 176 4.72 0.12 -1.03
C LEU A 176 5.88 1.11 -1.02
N LYS A 177 6.54 1.32 0.12
CA LYS A 177 7.74 2.16 0.22
C LYS A 177 8.86 1.63 -0.67
N GLN A 178 9.09 0.32 -0.68
CA GLN A 178 10.15 -0.27 -1.49
C GLN A 178 9.84 -0.14 -2.99
N LEU A 179 8.59 -0.35 -3.40
CA LEU A 179 8.16 -0.15 -4.79
C LEU A 179 8.30 1.32 -5.22
N ALA A 180 7.90 2.25 -4.36
CA ALA A 180 8.03 3.68 -4.62
C ALA A 180 9.50 4.12 -4.72
N TRP A 181 10.39 3.55 -3.92
CA TRP A 181 11.83 3.85 -3.95
C TRP A 181 12.46 3.54 -5.31
N ASP A 182 12.02 2.43 -5.91
CA ASP A 182 12.46 1.99 -7.23
C ASP A 182 11.61 2.60 -8.38
N LYS A 183 10.77 3.61 -8.05
CA LYS A 183 9.94 4.37 -9.00
C LYS A 183 8.98 3.52 -9.82
N ILE A 184 8.45 2.46 -9.20
CA ILE A 184 7.47 1.57 -9.83
C ILE A 184 6.09 2.21 -9.63
N ASN A 185 5.36 2.40 -10.74
CA ASN A 185 4.00 2.92 -10.70
C ASN A 185 3.04 1.74 -10.54
N LEU A 186 2.03 1.91 -9.69
CA LEU A 186 1.01 0.88 -9.48
C LEU A 186 -0.25 1.30 -10.22
N VAL A 187 -0.78 0.42 -11.07
CA VAL A 187 -2.09 0.63 -11.70
C VAL A 187 -3.18 0.38 -10.66
N ASN A 188 -3.06 -0.73 -9.92
CA ASN A 188 -4.00 -1.07 -8.87
C ASN A 188 -3.39 -2.04 -7.84
N MET A 189 -4.10 -2.27 -6.74
CA MET A 189 -3.74 -3.17 -5.67
C MET A 189 -4.99 -3.83 -5.10
N ILE A 190 -4.95 -5.16 -4.97
CA ILE A 190 -6.04 -6.00 -4.48
C ILE A 190 -5.50 -6.81 -3.30
N CYS A 191 -6.21 -6.78 -2.18
CA CYS A 191 -5.82 -7.54 -0.98
C CYS A 191 -6.90 -8.53 -0.60
N THR A 192 -6.49 -9.74 -0.23
CA THR A 192 -7.30 -10.70 0.54
C THR A 192 -6.62 -10.96 1.89
N TYR A 193 -7.08 -11.94 2.67
CA TYR A 193 -6.54 -12.20 4.01
C TYR A 193 -5.03 -12.51 4.01
N THR A 194 -4.55 -13.21 2.99
CA THR A 194 -3.15 -13.67 2.90
C THR A 194 -2.51 -13.35 1.55
N GLU A 195 -3.14 -12.53 0.72
CA GLU A 195 -2.61 -12.21 -0.61
C GLU A 195 -2.64 -10.70 -0.83
N LEU A 196 -1.55 -10.18 -1.35
CA LEU A 196 -1.45 -8.83 -1.88
C LEU A 196 -1.12 -8.94 -3.37
N THR A 197 -2.08 -8.60 -4.22
CA THR A 197 -1.93 -8.60 -5.67
C THR A 197 -1.75 -7.17 -6.17
N ILE A 198 -0.65 -6.92 -6.86
CA ILE A 198 -0.30 -5.60 -7.40
C ILE A 198 -0.44 -5.67 -8.92
N LEU A 199 -1.27 -4.79 -9.48
CA LEU A 199 -1.44 -4.62 -10.92
C LEU A 199 -0.52 -3.53 -11.45
N LEU A 200 0.12 -3.82 -12.56
CA LEU A 200 1.20 -3.03 -13.16
C LEU A 200 1.06 -3.06 -14.68
N GLU A 201 1.61 -2.05 -15.34
CA GLU A 201 1.91 -2.16 -16.76
C GLU A 201 2.98 -3.24 -17.00
N GLN A 202 2.94 -3.85 -18.19
CA GLN A 202 3.82 -4.95 -18.55
C GLN A 202 5.32 -4.58 -18.45
N ASN A 203 5.68 -3.34 -18.80
CA ASN A 203 7.05 -2.81 -18.74
C ASN A 203 7.61 -2.70 -17.31
N GLN A 204 6.77 -2.57 -16.28
CA GLN A 204 7.19 -2.42 -14.88
C GLN A 204 7.18 -3.74 -14.09
N THR A 205 6.62 -4.80 -14.68
CA THR A 205 6.45 -6.10 -14.00
C THR A 205 7.77 -6.70 -13.53
N GLY A 206 8.81 -6.68 -14.38
CA GLY A 206 10.11 -7.25 -14.03
C GLY A 206 10.79 -6.53 -12.86
N ALA A 207 10.71 -5.19 -12.85
CA ALA A 207 11.25 -4.37 -11.76
C ALA A 207 10.50 -4.63 -10.45
N ALA A 208 9.16 -4.66 -10.49
CA ALA A 208 8.33 -4.96 -9.33
C ALA A 208 8.58 -6.36 -8.78
N PHE A 209 8.68 -7.38 -9.63
CA PHE A 209 9.00 -8.73 -9.21
C PHE A 209 10.36 -8.79 -8.51
N SER A 210 11.39 -8.12 -9.06
CA SER A 210 12.72 -8.06 -8.43
C SER A 210 12.69 -7.41 -7.04
N VAL A 211 11.94 -6.32 -6.88
CA VAL A 211 11.74 -5.64 -5.60
C VAL A 211 11.04 -6.55 -4.59
N LEU A 212 9.90 -7.11 -4.97
CA LEU A 212 9.10 -7.96 -4.10
C LEU A 212 9.85 -9.25 -3.73
N SER A 213 10.68 -9.79 -4.63
CA SER A 213 11.49 -10.99 -4.36
C SER A 213 12.49 -10.78 -3.22
N LYS A 214 13.01 -9.55 -3.09
CA LYS A 214 13.91 -9.18 -1.99
C LYS A 214 13.19 -9.11 -0.65
N ILE A 215 11.90 -8.76 -0.66
CA ILE A 215 11.07 -8.70 0.56
C ILE A 215 10.76 -10.11 1.07
N VAL A 216 10.70 -11.08 0.16
CA VAL A 216 10.30 -12.45 0.45
C VAL A 216 11.47 -13.36 0.83
N THR A 217 12.63 -13.15 0.21
CA THR A 217 13.85 -13.96 0.43
C THR A 217 14.60 -13.55 1.72
N GLN A 218 14.20 -12.44 2.34
CA GLN A 218 14.82 -11.84 3.52
C GLN A 218 14.09 -12.27 4.80
#